data_AF-R6YHT7-F1
#
_entry.id   AF-R6YHT7-F1
#
_cell.length_a   1.000
_cell.length_b   1.000
_cell.length_c   1.000
_cell.angle_alpha   90.00
_cell.angle_beta   90.00
_cell.angle_gamma   90.00
#
_symmetry.space_group_name_H-M   'P 1'
#
loop_
_entity.id
_entity.type
_entity.pdbx_description
1 polymer ?
#
loop_
_entity_poly.entity_id
_entity_poly.type
_entity_poly.pdbx_seq_one_letter_code
_entity_poly.pdbx_strand_id
1 'polypeptide(L)'
;MNKLLQIITLSFIILITSCISKQDKSESNDNVRNENSTSIVGKWKMENTPIGDNILYIFNDDGTCSITSTDIKRNNNLSNLKWSRNEDKIYISLQGRKKVVIMQILSLDNKSLVIWEIGEPKDDITYLTRF
;
A
#
# COMPACT_ATOMS: atom_id res chain seq x y z
N MET A 1 -10.13 -53.16 -10.44
CA MET A 1 -11.12 -52.46 -11.29
C MET A 1 -10.65 -51.03 -11.50
N ASN A 2 -10.30 -50.72 -12.75
CA ASN A 2 -9.90 -49.39 -13.23
C ASN A 2 -11.06 -48.40 -13.20
N LYS A 3 -10.83 -47.17 -12.74
CA LYS A 3 -11.31 -45.88 -13.29
C LYS A 3 -10.39 -44.79 -12.71
N LEU A 4 -9.23 -44.48 -13.30
CA LEU A 4 -9.04 -43.57 -14.45
C LEU A 4 -9.97 -42.34 -14.44
N LEU A 5 -9.33 -41.21 -14.12
CA LEU A 5 -9.38 -39.95 -14.86
C LEU A 5 -10.61 -39.06 -14.69
N GLN A 6 -10.38 -37.87 -14.13
CA GLN A 6 -10.67 -36.62 -14.84
C GLN A 6 -9.87 -35.47 -14.20
N ILE A 7 -8.68 -35.24 -14.77
CA ILE A 7 -7.94 -33.98 -14.62
C ILE A 7 -8.63 -33.00 -15.58
N ILE A 8 -9.32 -31.99 -15.04
CA ILE A 8 -9.80 -30.87 -15.84
C ILE A 8 -8.64 -29.89 -15.98
N THR A 9 -7.85 -30.05 -17.04
CA THR A 9 -6.93 -29.02 -17.50
C THR A 9 -7.74 -27.88 -18.12
N LEU A 10 -7.87 -26.77 -17.40
CA LEU A 10 -8.48 -25.56 -17.93
C LEU A 10 -7.43 -24.77 -18.72
N SER A 11 -7.38 -25.02 -20.02
CA SER A 11 -6.52 -24.29 -20.96
C SER A 11 -7.08 -22.88 -21.21
N PHE A 12 -6.53 -21.86 -20.54
CA PHE A 12 -6.72 -20.48 -20.98
C PHE A 12 -5.63 -20.11 -21.99
N ILE A 13 -6.01 -20.13 -23.27
CA ILE A 13 -5.25 -19.49 -24.34
C ILE A 13 -5.69 -18.03 -24.35
N ILE A 14 -4.86 -17.12 -23.83
CA ILE A 14 -5.04 -15.69 -24.04
C ILE A 14 -4.17 -15.29 -25.23
N LEU A 15 -4.84 -15.03 -26.36
CA LEU A 15 -4.25 -14.46 -27.56
C LEU A 15 -3.72 -13.05 -27.25
N ILE A 16 -2.42 -12.84 -27.40
CA ILE A 16 -1.82 -11.50 -27.37
C ILE A 16 -2.07 -10.89 -28.76
N THR A 17 -3.01 -9.95 -28.86
CA THR A 17 -3.18 -9.13 -30.07
C THR A 17 -2.39 -7.84 -29.88
N SER A 18 -1.23 -7.76 -30.53
CA SER A 18 -0.47 -6.53 -30.68
C SER A 18 -1.15 -5.62 -31.70
N CYS A 19 -1.97 -4.68 -31.23
CA CYS A 19 -2.36 -3.51 -32.02
C CYS A 19 -1.42 -2.35 -31.70
N ILE A 20 -0.38 -2.22 -32.51
CA ILE A 20 0.35 -0.97 -32.70
C ILE A 20 -0.60 -0.04 -33.46
N SER A 21 -1.16 0.95 -32.79
CA SER A 21 -1.76 2.11 -33.47
C SER A 21 -1.04 3.36 -33.01
N LYS A 22 -0.68 4.16 -34.01
CA LYS A 22 0.17 5.33 -33.91
C LYS A 22 -0.52 6.46 -33.13
N GLN A 23 0.35 7.17 -32.42
CA GLN A 23 0.20 8.46 -31.76
C GLN A 23 -0.67 9.45 -32.55
N ASP A 24 -1.79 9.87 -31.94
CA ASP A 24 -2.41 11.17 -32.20
C ASP A 24 -2.49 11.93 -30.87
N LYS A 25 -1.83 13.09 -30.85
CA LYS A 25 -1.91 14.07 -29.77
C LYS A 25 -3.28 14.71 -29.82
N SER A 26 -4.12 14.40 -28.84
CA SER A 26 -5.21 15.29 -28.44
C SER A 26 -5.11 15.47 -26.93
N GLU A 27 -4.73 16.68 -26.52
CA GLU A 27 -4.92 17.16 -25.15
C GLU A 27 -6.41 17.07 -24.82
N SER A 28 -6.80 16.05 -24.04
CA SER A 28 -8.04 16.10 -23.26
C SER A 28 -7.63 16.21 -21.80
N ASN A 29 -7.72 17.44 -21.30
CA ASN A 29 -7.67 17.78 -19.90
C ASN A 29 -8.94 17.27 -19.23
N ASP A 30 -9.08 15.95 -19.08
CA ASP A 30 -10.08 15.36 -18.21
C ASP A 30 -9.37 14.82 -16.97
N ASN A 31 -9.02 15.76 -16.10
CA ASN A 31 -8.81 15.51 -14.68
C ASN A 31 -10.12 14.99 -14.07
N VAL A 32 -10.48 13.74 -14.37
CA VAL A 32 -11.35 12.97 -13.49
C VAL A 32 -10.45 12.44 -12.38
N ARG A 33 -10.10 13.32 -11.43
CA ARG A 33 -9.66 12.87 -10.11
C ARG A 33 -10.80 12.00 -9.57
N ASN A 34 -10.58 10.69 -9.58
CA ASN A 34 -11.45 9.75 -8.91
C ASN A 34 -11.26 9.96 -7.39
N GLU A 35 -11.97 10.93 -6.83
CA GLU A 35 -11.86 11.36 -5.42
C GLU A 35 -12.42 10.34 -4.42
N ASN A 36 -12.85 9.15 -4.88
CA ASN A 36 -13.40 8.07 -4.04
C ASN A 36 -12.51 6.82 -3.99
N SER A 37 -11.22 6.93 -4.28
CA SER A 37 -10.27 5.83 -4.11
C SER A 37 -10.01 5.56 -2.62
N THR A 38 -10.59 4.49 -2.08
CA THR A 38 -10.24 3.88 -0.77
C THR A 38 -8.89 3.14 -0.83
N SER A 39 -7.97 3.61 -1.66
CA SER A 39 -6.63 3.05 -1.79
C SER A 39 -5.77 3.47 -0.59
N ILE A 40 -4.80 2.64 -0.23
CA ILE A 40 -3.74 2.99 0.74
C ILE A 40 -2.60 3.73 0.05
N VAL A 41 -2.43 3.54 -1.26
CA VAL A 41 -1.39 4.20 -2.05
C VAL A 41 -1.50 5.72 -1.88
N GLY A 42 -0.37 6.35 -1.60
CA GLY A 42 -0.28 7.78 -1.38
C GLY A 42 0.50 8.11 -0.13
N LYS A 43 0.27 9.35 0.29
CA LYS A 43 1.09 10.07 1.23
C LYS A 43 0.25 10.39 2.47
N TRP A 44 0.73 9.99 3.63
CA TRP A 44 -0.01 10.01 4.88
C TRP A 44 0.81 10.64 6.00
N LYS A 45 0.20 11.53 6.76
CA LYS A 45 0.80 12.17 7.93
C LYS A 45 0.20 11.58 9.20
N MET A 46 1.05 11.22 10.16
CA MET A 46 0.61 10.78 11.48
C MET A 46 0.14 11.97 12.32
N GLU A 47 -1.06 11.87 12.88
CA GLU A 47 -1.69 12.94 13.67
C GLU A 47 -1.34 12.84 15.17
N ASN A 48 -1.18 11.62 15.68
CA ASN A 48 -0.90 11.36 17.09
C ASN A 48 0.60 11.33 17.42
N THR A 49 1.39 12.19 16.79
CA THR A 49 2.83 12.28 17.06
C THR A 49 3.12 13.09 18.34
N PRO A 50 4.24 12.82 19.04
CA PRO A 50 4.73 13.72 20.07
C PRO A 50 4.94 15.14 19.51
N ILE A 51 4.68 16.16 20.34
CA ILE A 51 4.82 17.57 19.95
C ILE A 51 6.21 17.82 19.33
N GLY A 52 6.22 18.28 18.06
CA GLY A 52 7.44 18.60 17.32
C GLY A 52 7.94 17.51 16.36
N ASP A 53 7.33 16.32 16.37
CA ASP A 53 7.64 15.25 15.42
C ASP A 53 6.60 15.23 14.28
N ASN A 54 7.05 15.24 13.02
CA ASN A 54 6.17 14.95 11.89
C ASN A 54 6.60 13.61 11.29
N ILE A 55 5.76 12.61 11.47
CA ILE A 55 5.96 11.28 10.88
C ILE A 55 5.10 11.18 9.62
N LEU A 56 5.73 10.83 8.50
CA LEU A 56 5.09 10.63 7.21
C LEU A 56 5.25 9.17 6.77
N TYR A 57 4.17 8.58 6.32
CA TYR A 57 4.13 7.27 5.67
C TYR A 57 3.85 7.49 4.18
N ILE A 58 4.64 6.86 3.32
CA ILE A 58 4.46 6.93 1.88
C ILE A 58 4.34 5.51 1.37
N PHE A 59 3.19 5.18 0.76
CA PHE A 59 2.90 3.89 0.14
C PHE A 59 2.83 4.09 -1.37
N ASN A 60 3.77 3.52 -2.12
CA ASN A 60 3.77 3.62 -3.59
C ASN A 60 3.08 2.40 -4.21
N ASP A 61 2.53 2.58 -5.40
CA ASP A 61 1.84 1.54 -6.18
C ASP A 61 2.76 0.36 -6.58
N ASP A 62 4.06 0.61 -6.71
CA ASP A 62 5.10 -0.38 -6.99
C ASP A 62 5.46 -1.30 -5.79
N GLY A 63 4.74 -1.17 -4.68
CA GLY A 63 4.97 -1.92 -3.45
C GLY A 63 6.17 -1.43 -2.63
N THR A 64 6.73 -0.25 -2.92
CA THR A 64 7.71 0.40 -2.04
C THR A 64 7.05 1.32 -1.01
N CYS A 65 7.66 1.40 0.16
CA CYS A 65 7.21 2.28 1.23
C CYS A 65 8.40 3.02 1.86
N SER A 66 8.13 4.19 2.41
CA SER A 66 9.03 4.89 3.32
C SER A 66 8.28 5.45 4.52
N ILE A 67 8.97 5.50 5.65
CA ILE A 67 8.49 6.14 6.88
C ILE A 67 9.56 7.16 7.25
N THR A 68 9.18 8.44 7.29
CA THR A 68 10.12 9.54 7.57
C THR A 68 9.68 10.32 8.79
N SER A 69 10.63 10.74 9.63
CA SER A 69 10.41 11.65 10.75
C SER A 69 11.19 12.94 10.50
N THR A 70 10.55 14.09 10.70
CA THR A 70 11.24 15.39 10.62
C THR A 70 12.00 15.74 11.91
N ASP A 71 11.87 14.94 12.97
CA ASP A 71 12.64 15.15 14.19
C ASP A 71 14.10 14.69 13.99
N ILE A 72 14.98 15.69 13.93
CA ILE A 72 16.43 15.54 13.74
C ILE A 72 17.06 14.64 14.81
N LYS A 73 16.48 14.58 16.02
CA LYS A 73 17.00 13.74 17.10
C LYS A 73 16.70 12.26 16.92
N ARG A 74 15.66 11.90 16.16
CA ARG A 74 15.27 10.51 15.95
C ARG A 74 15.91 9.89 14.73
N ASN A 75 16.29 10.66 13.70
CA ASN A 75 16.89 10.19 12.43
C ASN A 75 16.48 8.76 12.02
N ASN A 76 15.18 8.47 12.14
CA ASN A 76 14.61 7.13 11.91
C ASN A 76 13.93 7.09 10.54
N ASN A 77 14.55 7.71 9.55
CA ASN A 77 14.09 7.66 8.17
C ASN A 77 14.30 6.24 7.64
N LEU A 78 13.23 5.44 7.67
CA LEU A 78 13.21 4.10 7.13
C LEU A 78 12.86 4.20 5.65
N SER A 79 13.90 4.08 4.82
CA SER A 79 13.79 3.96 3.36
C SER A 79 14.00 2.50 2.94
N ASN A 80 13.63 2.18 1.69
CA ASN A 80 13.72 0.83 1.12
C ASN A 80 12.85 -0.22 1.82
N LEU A 81 11.69 0.21 2.33
CA LEU A 81 10.68 -0.73 2.80
C LEU A 81 9.90 -1.28 1.61
N LYS A 82 9.52 -2.54 1.69
CA LYS A 82 8.51 -3.15 0.84
C LYS A 82 7.23 -3.29 1.61
N TRP A 83 6.12 -2.99 0.96
CA TRP A 83 4.80 -3.18 1.53
C TRP A 83 3.89 -3.97 0.60
N SER A 84 2.91 -4.63 1.20
CA SER A 84 1.79 -5.24 0.51
C SER A 84 0.55 -5.15 1.38
N ARG A 85 -0.60 -5.35 0.74
CA ARG A 85 -1.89 -5.44 1.42
C ARG A 85 -2.52 -6.79 1.13
N ASN A 86 -3.09 -7.40 2.16
CA ASN A 86 -4.04 -8.49 2.02
C ASN A 86 -5.25 -8.17 2.87
N GLU A 87 -6.42 -8.01 2.26
CA GLU A 87 -7.67 -7.63 2.92
C GLU A 87 -7.51 -6.39 3.83
N ASP A 88 -7.60 -6.59 5.13
CA ASP A 88 -7.53 -5.61 6.20
C ASP A 88 -6.14 -5.52 6.84
N LYS A 89 -5.13 -6.16 6.25
CA LYS A 89 -3.75 -6.16 6.77
C LYS A 89 -2.78 -5.52 5.81
N ILE A 90 -1.88 -4.73 6.38
CA ILE A 90 -0.70 -4.15 5.72
C ILE A 90 0.52 -4.88 6.25
N TYR A 91 1.36 -5.34 5.34
CA TYR A 91 2.62 -5.98 5.66
C TYR A 91 3.74 -5.03 5.26
N ILE A 92 4.63 -4.68 6.18
CA ILE A 92 5.81 -3.85 5.90
C ILE A 92 7.06 -4.63 6.26
N SER A 93 8.03 -4.67 5.36
CA SER A 93 9.30 -5.34 5.57
C SER A 93 10.45 -4.47 5.08
N LEU A 94 11.61 -4.57 5.73
CA LEU A 94 12.83 -4.00 5.15
C LEU A 94 13.33 -4.94 4.06
N GLN A 95 13.67 -4.42 2.88
CA GLN A 95 14.18 -5.22 1.78
C GLN A 95 15.36 -6.10 2.22
N GLY A 96 15.28 -7.40 1.94
CA GLY A 96 16.32 -8.37 2.32
C GLY A 96 16.28 -8.85 3.78
N ARG A 97 15.28 -8.44 4.59
CA ARG A 97 15.08 -8.95 5.96
C ARG A 97 13.84 -9.83 6.06
N LYS A 98 13.88 -10.80 6.98
CA LYS A 98 12.74 -11.69 7.31
C LYS A 98 11.71 -11.03 8.24
N LYS A 99 12.07 -9.97 8.97
CA LYS A 99 11.15 -9.31 9.91
C LYS A 99 10.10 -8.53 9.12
N VAL A 100 8.85 -8.86 9.36
CA VAL A 100 7.67 -8.19 8.80
C VAL A 100 6.89 -7.58 9.95
N VAL A 101 6.63 -6.28 9.86
CA VAL A 101 5.65 -5.59 10.71
C VAL A 101 4.28 -5.79 10.06
N ILE A 102 3.30 -6.22 10.84
CA ILE A 102 1.94 -6.44 10.37
C ILE A 102 1.03 -5.42 11.04
N MET A 103 0.37 -4.60 10.24
CA MET A 103 -0.58 -3.61 10.71
C MET A 103 -2.00 -3.99 10.29
N GLN A 104 -2.92 -3.96 11.24
CA GLN A 104 -4.34 -4.12 11.05
C GLN A 104 -4.96 -2.78 10.66
N ILE A 105 -5.74 -2.75 9.59
CA ILE A 105 -6.57 -1.62 9.18
C ILE A 105 -7.84 -1.66 10.04
N LEU A 106 -8.05 -0.60 10.81
CA LEU A 106 -9.26 -0.41 11.62
C LEU A 106 -10.29 0.45 10.87
N SER A 107 -9.82 1.42 10.09
CA SER A 107 -10.64 2.25 9.22
C SER A 107 -9.82 2.77 8.04
N LEU A 108 -10.44 2.89 6.87
CA LEU A 108 -9.80 3.46 5.68
C LEU A 108 -10.84 4.18 4.82
N ASP A 109 -10.60 5.45 4.56
CA ASP A 109 -11.32 6.27 3.58
C ASP A 109 -10.33 7.08 2.72
N ASN A 110 -10.83 8.04 1.94
CA ASN A 110 -9.99 8.81 1.03
C ASN A 110 -9.07 9.82 1.75
N LYS A 111 -9.34 10.17 3.02
CA LYS A 111 -8.61 11.15 3.82
C LYS A 111 -8.01 10.58 5.09
N SER A 112 -8.54 9.49 5.62
CA SER A 112 -8.16 8.90 6.90
C SER A 112 -7.77 7.43 6.74
N LEU A 113 -6.71 7.04 7.44
CA LEU A 113 -6.29 5.67 7.63
C LEU A 113 -5.98 5.46 9.11
N VAL A 114 -6.68 4.54 9.74
CA VAL A 114 -6.50 4.19 11.15
C VAL A 114 -5.98 2.76 11.21
N ILE A 115 -4.80 2.60 11.81
CA ILE A 115 -4.09 1.32 11.84
C ILE A 115 -3.59 0.98 13.24
N TRP A 116 -3.40 -0.30 13.49
CA TRP A 116 -2.84 -0.82 14.73
C TRP A 116 -1.78 -1.89 14.41
N GLU A 117 -0.60 -1.81 15.03
CA GLU A 117 0.45 -2.81 14.88
C GLU A 117 0.12 -4.08 15.68
N ILE A 118 0.03 -5.22 14.99
CA ILE A 118 -0.29 -6.50 15.63
C ILE A 118 0.87 -6.92 16.52
N GLY A 119 0.59 -7.09 17.81
CA GLY A 119 1.59 -7.45 18.81
C GLY A 119 1.91 -6.32 19.79
N GLU A 120 1.55 -5.08 19.43
CA GLU A 120 1.61 -3.92 20.31
C GLU A 120 0.32 -3.76 21.14
N PRO A 121 0.35 -3.04 22.27
CA PRO A 121 -0.84 -2.73 23.07
C PRO A 121 -1.97 -2.14 22.21
N LYS A 122 -3.23 -2.51 22.48
CA LYS A 122 -4.38 -2.10 21.66
C LYS A 122 -4.69 -0.61 21.72
N ASP A 123 -4.16 0.07 22.72
CA ASP A 123 -4.23 1.52 22.91
C ASP A 123 -3.21 2.29 22.04
N ASP A 124 -2.23 1.60 21.45
CA ASP A 124 -1.26 2.20 20.52
C ASP A 124 -1.78 2.21 19.07
N ILE A 125 -2.86 2.98 18.87
CA ILE A 125 -3.48 3.18 17.55
C ILE A 125 -2.80 4.33 16.82
N THR A 126 -2.43 4.10 15.57
CA THR A 126 -1.85 5.12 14.68
C THR A 126 -2.94 5.75 13.81
N TYR A 127 -3.03 7.07 13.84
CA TYR A 127 -3.98 7.86 13.06
C TYR A 127 -3.25 8.59 11.95
N LEU A 128 -3.64 8.34 10.69
CA LEU A 128 -3.01 8.89 9.51
C LEU A 128 -4.00 9.72 8.68
N THR A 129 -3.58 10.92 8.25
CA THR A 129 -4.33 11.80 7.34
C THR A 129 -3.61 11.94 6.01
N ARG A 130 -4.35 11.86 4.90
CA ARG A 130 -3.78 11.99 3.55
C ARG A 130 -3.36 13.42 3.20
N PHE A 131 -2.30 13.56 2.41
CA PHE A 131 -1.79 14.84 1.86
C PHE A 131 -1.47 14.78 0.36
#